data_AF-A0A8J3ZJ02-F1
#
_entry.id   AF-A0A8J3ZJ02-F1
#
_cell.length_a   1.000
_cell.length_b   1.000
_cell.length_c   1.000
_cell.angle_alpha   90.00
_cell.angle_beta   90.00
_cell.angle_gamma   90.00
#
_symmetry.space_group_name_H-M   'P 1'
#
loop_
_entity.id
_entity.type
_entity.pdbx_description
1 polymer ?
#
loop_
_entity_poly.entity_id
_entity_poly.type
_entity_poly.pdbx_seq_one_letter_code
_entity_poly.pdbx_strand_id
1 'polypeptide(L)' 'MQRQEAGDYGRTRRVTVQVSYDDGATWRPAPVLGTGDQRTAVLVHPKGAKHVSLRGSVTDSRGNTAEITVIRAYALR' A
#
# COMPACT_ATOMS: atom_id res chain seq x y z
N MET A 1 16.22 18.03 -7.58
CA MET A 1 15.44 17.57 -6.41
C MET A 1 13.97 17.62 -6.80
N GLN A 2 13.46 16.58 -7.48
CA GLN A 2 12.09 16.62 -8.00
C GLN A 2 11.11 16.31 -6.87
N ARG A 3 10.61 17.37 -6.22
CA ARG A 3 9.31 17.27 -5.53
C ARG A 3 8.32 16.91 -6.61
N GLN A 4 7.74 15.73 -6.52
CA GLN A 4 6.53 15.46 -7.28
C GLN A 4 5.51 16.47 -6.76
N GLU A 5 5.28 17.50 -7.56
CA GLU A 5 4.19 18.43 -7.36
C GLU A 5 2.96 17.57 -7.21
N ALA A 6 2.32 17.65 -6.03
CA ALA A 6 0.98 17.13 -5.85
C ALA A 6 0.10 17.97 -6.78
N GLY A 7 0.13 17.63 -8.06
CA GLY A 7 -0.83 18.08 -9.05
C GLY A 7 -2.21 17.78 -8.52
N ASP A 8 -3.19 18.51 -9.01
CA ASP A 8 -4.61 18.41 -8.70
C ASP A 8 -5.22 17.05 -9.13
N TYR A 9 -4.61 15.94 -8.68
CA TYR A 9 -5.17 14.61 -8.59
C TYR A 9 -6.17 14.70 -7.44
N GLY A 10 -7.39 15.12 -7.76
CA GLY A 10 -8.41 15.51 -6.79
C GLY A 10 -8.35 14.69 -5.51
N ARG A 11 -8.15 15.38 -4.37
CA ARG A 11 -8.04 14.86 -3.00
C ARG A 11 -8.18 13.33 -2.87
N THR A 12 -7.10 12.63 -2.55
CA THR A 12 -7.11 11.17 -2.34
C THR A 12 -8.25 10.76 -1.42
N ARG A 13 -9.22 10.03 -1.99
CA ARG A 13 -10.46 9.67 -1.30
C ARG A 13 -10.33 8.36 -0.55
N ARG A 14 -9.63 7.39 -1.15
CA ARG A 14 -9.48 6.05 -0.59
C ARG A 14 -8.08 5.53 -0.88
N VAL A 15 -7.47 4.96 0.16
CA VAL A 15 -6.23 4.18 0.06
C VAL A 15 -6.50 2.83 0.68
N THR A 16 -6.20 1.76 -0.03
CA THR A 16 -6.21 0.40 0.51
C THR A 16 -4.82 -0.20 0.38
N VAL A 17 -4.44 -1.03 1.35
CA VAL A 17 -3.18 -1.78 1.33
C VAL A 17 -3.50 -3.23 1.61
N GLN A 18 -2.87 -4.12 0.85
CA GLN A 18 -2.86 -5.54 1.06
C GLN A 18 -1.43 -6.03 1.22
N VAL A 19 -1.26 -7.08 2.01
CA VAL A 19 0.01 -7.72 2.30
C VAL A 19 -0.01 -9.18 1.86
N SER A 20 1.12 -9.64 1.35
CA SER A 20 1.40 -11.05 1.06
C SER A 20 2.71 -11.48 1.72
N TYR A 21 2.75 -12.74 2.17
CA TYR A 21 3.94 -13.40 2.73
C TYR A 21 4.38 -14.62 1.90
N ASP A 22 3.75 -14.82 0.74
CA ASP A 22 3.89 -15.97 -0.17
C ASP A 22 4.12 -15.51 -1.62
N ASP A 23 4.94 -14.46 -1.79
CA ASP A 23 5.36 -13.92 -3.09
C ASP A 23 4.22 -13.37 -3.96
N GLY A 24 3.16 -12.90 -3.32
CA GLY A 24 1.98 -12.35 -4.00
C GLY A 24 0.97 -13.40 -4.46
N ALA A 25 1.11 -14.66 -4.03
CA ALA A 25 0.13 -15.70 -4.32
C ALA A 25 -1.20 -15.46 -3.57
N THR A 26 -1.14 -15.03 -2.31
CA THR A 26 -2.32 -14.63 -1.52
C THR A 26 -2.16 -13.24 -0.93
N TRP A 27 -3.25 -12.46 -0.98
CA TRP A 27 -3.28 -11.08 -0.50
C TRP A 27 -4.28 -10.93 0.63
N ARG A 28 -3.85 -10.31 1.74
CA ARG A 28 -4.69 -10.04 2.91
C ARG A 28 -4.79 -8.53 3.14
N PRO A 29 -5.97 -7.98 3.46
CA PRO A 29 -6.10 -6.56 3.76
C PRO A 29 -5.27 -6.19 5.00
N ALA A 30 -4.52 -5.09 4.91
CA ALA A 30 -3.83 -4.49 6.03
C ALA A 30 -4.60 -3.24 6.49
N PRO A 31 -4.89 -3.08 7.79
CA PRO A 31 -5.47 -1.84 8.31
C PRO A 31 -4.60 -0.64 7.94
N VAL A 32 -5.24 0.42 7.43
CA VAL A 32 -4.60 1.67 7.05
C VAL A 32 -5.11 2.78 7.95
N LEU A 33 -4.19 3.43 8.67
CA LEU A 33 -4.47 4.54 9.58
C LEU A 33 -4.04 5.87 8.95
N GLY A 34 -4.68 6.98 9.33
CA GLY A 34 -4.34 8.35 8.90
C GLY A 34 -5.28 8.96 7.84
N THR A 35 -5.02 10.22 7.46
CA THR A 35 -5.85 11.04 6.53
C THR A 35 -4.98 11.90 5.57
N GLY A 36 -5.50 12.24 4.37
CA GLY A 36 -4.72 12.91 3.30
C GLY A 36 -3.58 12.08 2.73
N ASP A 37 -2.36 12.63 2.72
CA ASP A 37 -1.14 11.97 2.21
C ASP A 37 -0.36 11.22 3.30
N GLN A 38 -0.74 11.40 4.57
CA GLN A 38 -0.15 10.65 5.68
C GLN A 38 -0.99 9.40 5.94
N ARG A 39 -0.48 8.25 5.52
CA ARG A 39 -1.04 6.92 5.82
C ARG A 39 0.01 5.99 6.39
N THR A 40 -0.45 5.10 7.26
CA THR A 40 0.37 4.02 7.80
C THR A 40 -0.39 2.71 7.69
N ALA A 41 0.22 1.70 7.06
CA ALA A 41 -0.32 0.34 7.04
C ALA A 41 0.20 -0.44 8.25
N VAL A 42 -0.70 -1.11 8.96
CA VAL A 42 -0.36 -1.95 10.12
C VAL A 42 -0.34 -3.40 9.68
N LEU A 43 0.80 -4.05 9.84
CA LEU A 43 1.02 -5.43 9.39
C LEU A 43 1.29 -6.34 10.59
N VAL A 44 0.64 -7.50 10.59
CA VAL A 44 0.95 -8.61 11.51
C VAL A 44 1.63 -9.71 10.71
N HIS A 45 2.87 -10.02 11.08
CA HIS A 45 3.69 -11.01 10.39
C HIS A 45 3.49 -12.40 11.01
N PRO A 46 3.11 -13.43 10.22
CA PRO A 46 3.06 -14.78 10.73
C PRO A 46 4.48 -15.30 11.03
N LYS A 47 4.60 -16.17 12.02
CA LYS A 47 5.88 -16.80 12.37
C LYS A 47 6.46 -17.52 11.16
N GLY A 48 7.74 -17.27 10.89
CA GLY A 48 8.49 -17.93 9.81
C GLY A 48 8.40 -17.24 8.44
N ALA A 49 7.57 -16.20 8.29
CA ALA A 49 7.58 -15.37 7.08
C ALA A 49 8.98 -14.79 6.83
N LYS A 50 9.42 -14.79 5.56
CA LYS A 50 10.78 -14.39 5.17
C LYS A 50 10.84 -13.03 4.51
N HIS A 51 9.75 -12.63 3.87
CA HIS A 51 9.64 -11.35 3.20
C HIS A 51 8.18 -10.90 3.22
N VAL A 52 8.01 -9.64 2.88
CA VAL A 52 6.71 -8.99 2.78
C VAL A 52 6.58 -8.44 1.37
N SER A 53 5.46 -8.75 0.71
CA SER A 53 5.03 -8.11 -0.53
C SER A 53 3.82 -7.23 -0.25
N LEU A 54 3.72 -6.09 -0.95
CA LEU A 54 2.69 -5.08 -0.73
C LEU A 54 1.94 -4.80 -2.03
N ARG A 55 0.63 -4.65 -1.92
CA ARG A 55 -0.23 -4.13 -2.99
C ARG A 55 -1.01 -2.95 -2.44
N GLY A 56 -0.91 -1.80 -3.08
CA GLY A 56 -1.63 -0.59 -2.72
C GLY A 56 -2.57 -0.17 -3.84
N SER A 57 -3.77 0.29 -3.49
CA SER A 57 -4.69 0.92 -4.44
C SER A 57 -5.11 2.30 -3.91
N VAL A 58 -5.11 3.28 -4.79
CA VAL A 58 -5.48 4.66 -4.50
C VAL A 58 -6.59 5.08 -5.44
N THR A 59 -7.69 5.59 -4.88
CA THR A 59 -8.78 6.21 -5.64
C THR A 59 -8.87 7.68 -5.27
N ASP A 60 -8.83 8.54 -6.28
CA ASP A 60 -8.95 9.99 -6.15
C ASP A 60 -10.44 10.43 -6.07
N SER A 61 -10.69 11.72 -5.82
CA SER A 61 -12.06 12.24 -5.71
C SER A 61 -12.84 12.25 -7.02
N ARG A 62 -12.14 12.13 -8.16
CA ARG A 62 -12.70 12.08 -9.52
C ARG A 62 -12.97 10.63 -9.97
N GLY A 63 -12.62 9.64 -9.14
CA GLY A 63 -12.81 8.22 -9.43
C GLY A 63 -11.63 7.56 -10.15
N ASN A 64 -10.55 8.29 -10.42
CA ASN A 64 -9.35 7.69 -11.01
C ASN A 64 -8.73 6.74 -9.99
N THR A 65 -8.33 5.56 -10.46
CA THR A 65 -7.73 4.53 -9.62
C THR A 65 -6.35 4.17 -10.13
N ALA A 66 -5.38 4.09 -9.23
CA ALA A 66 -4.05 3.56 -9.48
C ALA A 66 -3.81 2.36 -8.56
N GLU A 67 -3.16 1.32 -9.08
CA GLU A 67 -2.70 0.17 -8.29
C GLU A 67 -1.19 0.03 -8.44
N ILE A 68 -0.51 -0.24 -7.33
CA ILE A 68 0.91 -0.56 -7.29
C ILE A 68 1.11 -1.87 -6.55
N THR A 69 1.91 -2.77 -7.13
CA THR A 69 2.32 -4.01 -6.48
C THR A 69 3.84 -4.04 -6.41
N VAL A 70 4.37 -4.33 -5.21
CA VAL A 70 5.80 -4.50 -4.95
C VAL A 70 5.99 -5.88 -4.33
N ILE A 71 6.61 -6.78 -5.08
CA ILE A 71 6.95 -8.13 -4.61
C ILE A 71 8.27 -8.09 -3.86
N ARG A 72 8.33 -8.78 -2.71
CA ARG A 72 9.47 -8.79 -1.78
C ARG A 72 9.95 -7.37 -1.43
N ALA A 73 8.99 -6.50 -1.08
CA ALA A 73 9.24 -5.12 -0.69
C ALA A 73 10.31 -5.00 0.41
N TYR A 74 10.32 -5.94 1.36
CA TYR A 74 11.42 -6.08 2.33
C TYR A 74 11.49 -7.49 2.90
N ALA A 75 12.66 -7.85 3.45
CA ALA A 75 12.89 -9.10 4.17
C ALA A 75 12.54 -8.97 5.66
N LEU A 76 12.05 -10.06 6.25
CA LEU A 76 11.80 -10.20 7.67
C LEU A 76 13.00 -10.90 8.33
N ARG A 77 13.39 -10.43 9.52
CA ARG A 77 14.49 -11.00 10.31
C ARG A 77 13.97 -11.69 11.57
#